data_AF-Q59FU9-F1
#
_entry.id   AF-Q59FU9-F1
#
_cell.length_a   1.000
_cell.length_b   1.000
_cell.length_c   1.000
_cell.angle_alpha   90.00
_cell.angle_beta   90.00
_cell.angle_gamma   90.00
#
_symmetry.space_group_name_H-M   'P 1'
#
loop_
_entity.id
_entity.type
_entity.pdbx_description
1 polymer ?
#
loop_
_entity_poly.entity_id
_entity_poly.type
_entity_poly.pdbx_seq_one_letter_code
_entity_poly.pdbx_strand_id
1 'polypeptide(L)'
;AEQKQGGRGVVMVLEEEKEEFAGPVPSGPGVLGPLPASLLPSGQLAIIEYLEETRPTPRLLPQDPKKRASVRMISDLIAGGIQPLQNLSVLKQVGEEMQLTWAQNAITCGFNALEQILQSTAGIYCVGDEVTMADLCLVPQVANAERFKVDLTPYPTISSINKRLLVLEAFQVSHPCRQPDTPTELRA
;
A
#
# COMPACT_ATOMS: atom_id res chain seq x y z
N ALA A 1 -9.82 34.34 -1.26
CA ALA A 1 -9.75 33.59 -2.52
C ALA A 1 -8.29 33.19 -2.74
N GLU A 2 -8.06 32.01 -3.32
CA GLU A 2 -6.75 31.47 -3.75
C GLU A 2 -5.78 30.97 -2.67
N GLN A 3 -5.84 29.67 -2.43
CA GLN A 3 -4.73 28.75 -2.69
C GLN A 3 -5.29 27.35 -2.99
N LYS A 4 -5.84 27.20 -4.20
CA LYS A 4 -6.09 25.89 -4.82
C LYS A 4 -4.81 25.48 -5.55
N GLN A 5 -3.83 24.96 -4.83
CA GLN A 5 -2.79 24.12 -5.43
C GLN A 5 -3.21 22.68 -5.15
N GLY A 6 -3.77 22.06 -6.19
CA GLY A 6 -4.26 20.69 -6.13
C GLY A 6 -3.14 19.75 -5.72
N GLY A 7 -3.23 19.23 -4.50
CA GLY A 7 -2.44 18.10 -4.05
C GLY A 7 -2.82 16.90 -4.89
N ARG A 8 -2.01 16.56 -5.89
CA ARG A 8 -2.12 15.28 -6.58
C ARG A 8 -1.88 14.18 -5.55
N GLY A 9 -2.86 13.29 -5.37
CA GLY A 9 -2.80 12.25 -4.35
C GLY A 9 -1.62 11.31 -4.59
N VAL A 10 -0.88 10.99 -3.53
CA VAL A 10 0.35 10.16 -3.55
C VAL A 10 0.16 8.85 -4.32
N VAL A 11 -1.02 8.24 -4.27
CA VAL A 11 -1.30 6.96 -4.93
C VAL A 11 -1.49 7.11 -6.45
N MET A 12 -1.97 8.26 -6.98
CA MET A 12 -1.93 8.51 -8.43
C MET A 12 -0.49 8.71 -8.93
N VAL A 13 0.37 9.31 -8.08
CA VAL A 13 1.80 9.44 -8.38
C VAL A 13 2.46 8.05 -8.46
N LEU A 14 2.02 7.07 -7.67
CA LEU A 14 2.52 5.69 -7.76
C LEU A 14 2.12 4.97 -9.06
N GLU A 15 0.97 5.30 -9.67
CA GLU A 15 0.57 4.74 -10.96
C GLU A 15 1.26 5.43 -12.15
N GLU A 16 1.42 6.76 -12.14
CA GLU A 16 2.15 7.48 -13.19
C GLU A 16 3.65 7.13 -13.18
N GLU A 17 4.30 7.05 -12.02
CA GLU A 17 5.75 6.77 -11.92
C GLU A 17 6.06 5.27 -12.13
N LYS A 18 5.03 4.39 -12.12
CA LYS A 18 5.18 3.00 -12.54
C LYS A 18 5.55 2.90 -14.02
N GLU A 19 5.11 3.85 -14.86
CA GLU A 19 5.55 3.94 -16.26
C GLU A 19 6.98 4.44 -16.39
N GLU A 20 7.43 5.35 -15.52
CA GLU A 20 8.83 5.83 -15.48
C GLU A 20 9.79 4.71 -15.08
N PHE A 21 9.44 3.92 -14.06
CA PHE A 21 10.20 2.72 -13.67
C PHE A 21 10.09 1.56 -14.67
N ALA A 22 9.04 1.53 -15.51
CA ALA A 22 8.86 0.55 -16.57
C ALA A 22 9.46 1.00 -17.92
N GLY A 23 10.00 2.21 -18.00
CA GLY A 23 10.67 2.76 -19.18
C GLY A 23 11.95 2.00 -19.55
N PRO A 24 12.42 2.09 -20.80
CA PRO A 24 13.67 1.44 -21.21
C PRO A 24 14.87 2.07 -20.48
N VAL A 25 15.47 1.31 -19.56
CA VAL A 25 16.71 1.68 -18.86
C VAL A 25 17.90 1.54 -19.84
N PRO A 26 18.87 2.47 -19.85
CA PRO A 26 20.03 2.40 -20.73
C PRO A 26 20.84 1.11 -20.47
N SER A 27 21.04 0.34 -21.54
CA SER A 27 21.83 -0.89 -21.53
C SER A 27 23.32 -0.58 -21.45
N GLY A 28 23.93 -0.80 -20.28
CA GLY A 28 25.37 -0.76 -20.04
C GLY A 28 25.86 -2.04 -19.33
N PRO A 29 27.15 -2.42 -19.49
CA PRO A 29 27.69 -3.61 -18.85
C PRO A 29 27.63 -3.47 -17.32
N GLY A 30 26.88 -4.35 -16.66
CA GLY A 30 26.66 -4.34 -15.20
C GLY A 30 25.25 -3.93 -14.75
N VAL A 31 24.37 -3.52 -15.67
CA VAL A 31 22.96 -3.24 -15.37
C VAL A 31 22.18 -4.56 -15.39
N LEU A 32 21.58 -4.94 -14.26
CA LEU A 32 20.59 -6.03 -14.22
C LEU A 32 19.51 -5.70 -15.26
N GLY A 33 19.24 -6.62 -16.18
CA GLY A 33 18.24 -6.44 -17.24
C GLY A 33 16.84 -6.12 -16.69
N PRO A 34 15.90 -5.70 -17.56
CA PRO A 34 14.57 -5.27 -17.13
C PRO A 34 13.92 -6.36 -16.28
N LEU A 35 13.55 -6.01 -15.04
CA LEU A 35 12.74 -6.86 -14.21
C LEU A 35 11.38 -7.03 -14.91
N PRO A 36 10.90 -8.25 -15.15
CA PRO A 36 9.58 -8.43 -15.75
C PRO A 36 8.52 -7.68 -14.94
N ALA A 37 7.52 -7.11 -15.61
CA ALA A 37 6.41 -6.39 -14.98
C ALA A 37 5.67 -7.23 -13.90
N SER A 38 5.84 -8.56 -13.90
CA SER A 38 5.39 -9.47 -12.85
C SER A 38 6.12 -9.32 -11.50
N LEU A 39 7.27 -8.63 -11.46
CA LEU A 39 8.01 -8.25 -10.25
C LEU A 39 7.63 -6.85 -9.72
N LEU A 40 6.71 -6.13 -10.37
CA LEU A 40 6.26 -4.81 -9.90
C LEU A 40 5.60 -4.80 -8.50
N PRO A 41 4.96 -5.88 -7.99
CA PRO A 41 4.51 -5.89 -6.60
C PRO A 41 5.64 -5.69 -5.59
N SER A 42 6.85 -6.20 -5.90
CA SER A 42 8.05 -6.00 -5.08
C SER A 42 8.69 -4.62 -5.21
N GLY A 43 8.26 -3.80 -6.17
CA GLY A 43 8.81 -2.47 -6.44
C GLY A 43 8.07 -1.31 -5.76
N GLN A 44 6.87 -1.53 -5.20
CA GLN A 44 6.04 -0.44 -4.68
C GLN A 44 6.72 0.36 -3.56
N LEU A 45 7.44 -0.31 -2.66
CA LEU A 45 8.17 0.37 -1.58
C LEU A 45 9.39 1.12 -2.12
N ALA A 46 10.06 0.59 -3.15
CA ALA A 46 11.18 1.27 -3.79
C ALA A 46 10.75 2.57 -4.47
N ILE A 47 9.57 2.58 -5.11
CA ILE A 47 8.99 3.80 -5.68
C ILE A 47 8.68 4.81 -4.56
N ILE A 48 8.02 4.38 -3.47
CA ILE A 48 7.70 5.29 -2.37
C ILE A 48 8.97 5.89 -1.73
N GLU A 49 10.01 5.09 -1.52
CA GLU A 49 11.30 5.57 -0.99
C GLU A 49 11.99 6.52 -1.98
N TYR A 50 11.95 6.24 -3.28
CA TYR A 50 12.45 7.18 -4.30
C TYR A 50 11.71 8.52 -4.27
N LEU A 51 10.38 8.50 -4.12
CA LEU A 51 9.58 9.72 -3.97
C LEU A 51 9.93 10.47 -2.67
N GLU A 52 10.13 9.77 -1.56
CA GLU A 52 10.56 10.37 -0.30
C GLU A 52 11.94 11.07 -0.43
N GLU A 53 12.87 10.46 -1.17
CA GLU A 53 14.21 11.01 -1.38
C GLU A 53 14.21 12.22 -2.34
N THR A 54 13.37 12.19 -3.37
CA THR A 54 13.38 13.20 -4.45
C THR A 54 12.36 14.32 -4.26
N ARG A 55 11.28 14.06 -3.50
CA ARG A 55 10.15 14.96 -3.25
C ARG A 55 9.81 14.94 -1.74
N PRO A 56 10.67 15.52 -0.88
CA PRO A 56 10.64 15.29 0.58
C PRO A 56 9.48 15.96 1.32
N THR A 57 8.50 16.55 0.63
CA THR A 57 7.35 17.22 1.24
C THR A 57 6.08 16.96 0.42
N PRO A 58 5.02 16.40 1.05
CA PRO A 58 4.94 15.93 2.44
C PRO A 58 5.81 14.68 2.68
N ARG A 59 6.37 14.55 3.89
CA ARG A 59 7.19 13.39 4.28
C ARG A 59 6.32 12.16 4.49
N LEU A 60 6.80 11.01 4.01
CA LEU A 60 6.20 9.69 4.23
C LEU A 60 7.01 8.86 5.24
N LEU A 61 8.20 9.31 5.59
CA LEU A 61 9.00 8.73 6.67
C LEU A 61 9.33 9.79 7.73
N PRO A 62 9.24 9.45 9.03
CA PRO A 62 9.62 10.36 10.10
C PRO A 62 11.14 10.62 10.07
N GLN A 63 11.59 11.65 10.78
CA GLN A 63 13.03 11.92 10.93
C GLN A 63 13.69 10.99 11.95
N ASP A 64 12.98 10.63 13.02
CA ASP A 64 13.49 9.73 14.06
C ASP A 64 13.76 8.33 13.50
N PRO A 65 15.01 7.84 13.51
CA PRO A 65 15.38 6.52 12.99
C PRO A 65 14.58 5.36 13.60
N LYS A 66 14.19 5.46 14.87
CA LYS A 66 13.40 4.40 15.52
C LYS A 66 12.00 4.32 14.92
N LYS A 67 11.34 5.48 14.77
CA LYS A 67 10.03 5.54 14.11
C LYS A 67 10.11 5.15 12.64
N ARG A 68 11.19 5.51 11.93
CA ARG A 68 11.43 5.06 10.55
C ARG A 68 11.49 3.55 10.44
N ALA A 69 12.18 2.89 11.38
CA ALA A 69 12.24 1.44 11.44
C ALA A 69 10.85 0.83 11.66
N SER A 70 10.02 1.41 12.53
CA SER A 70 8.62 0.97 12.73
C SER A 70 7.79 1.13 11.46
N VAL A 71 7.92 2.25 10.73
CA VAL A 71 7.21 2.45 9.46
C VAL A 71 7.59 1.36 8.46
N ARG A 72 8.89 1.14 8.24
CA ARG A 72 9.37 0.11 7.29
C ARG A 72 8.96 -1.29 7.69
N MET A 73 9.06 -1.64 8.97
CA MET A 73 8.61 -2.94 9.48
C MET A 73 7.13 -3.20 9.16
N ILE A 74 6.25 -2.21 9.35
CA ILE A 74 4.83 -2.34 9.01
C ILE A 74 4.62 -2.43 7.50
N SER A 75 5.29 -1.56 6.74
CA SER A 75 5.24 -1.56 5.27
C SER A 75 5.69 -2.90 4.68
N ASP A 76 6.80 -3.47 5.16
CA ASP A 76 7.34 -4.77 4.73
C ASP A 76 6.46 -5.93 5.16
N LEU A 77 5.89 -5.89 6.38
CA LEU A 77 4.92 -6.89 6.83
C LEU A 77 3.75 -6.96 5.84
N ILE A 78 3.20 -5.81 5.42
CA ILE A 78 2.08 -5.78 4.49
C ILE A 78 2.53 -6.15 3.07
N ALA A 79 3.52 -5.44 2.53
CA ALA A 79 3.95 -5.54 1.14
C ALA A 79 4.66 -6.86 0.80
N GLY A 80 5.41 -7.41 1.76
CA GLY A 80 6.16 -8.65 1.59
C GLY A 80 5.54 -9.85 2.31
N GLY A 81 4.95 -9.63 3.49
CA GLY A 81 4.43 -10.70 4.35
C GLY A 81 2.97 -11.09 4.09
N ILE A 82 2.15 -10.19 3.53
CA ILE A 82 0.71 -10.44 3.30
C ILE A 82 0.37 -10.41 1.82
N GLN A 83 0.66 -9.29 1.15
CA GLN A 83 0.21 -9.02 -0.21
C GLN A 83 0.61 -10.10 -1.22
N PRO A 84 1.86 -10.61 -1.23
CA PRO A 84 2.29 -11.57 -2.24
C PRO A 84 1.55 -12.90 -2.15
N LEU A 85 1.14 -13.30 -0.94
CA LEU A 85 0.44 -14.56 -0.71
C LEU A 85 -0.99 -14.55 -1.25
N GLN A 86 -1.60 -13.36 -1.36
CA GLN A 86 -2.96 -13.17 -1.91
C GLN A 86 -2.96 -12.61 -3.34
N ASN A 87 -1.79 -12.44 -3.95
CA ASN A 87 -1.67 -11.97 -5.33
C ASN A 87 -2.41 -12.91 -6.31
N LEU A 88 -3.06 -12.33 -7.32
CA LEU A 88 -3.81 -13.09 -8.33
C LEU A 88 -3.00 -14.21 -9.00
N SER A 89 -1.70 -14.02 -9.25
CA SER A 89 -0.85 -15.05 -9.85
C SER A 89 -0.64 -16.25 -8.92
N VAL A 90 -0.59 -16.01 -7.61
CA VAL A 90 -0.51 -17.06 -6.58
C VAL A 90 -1.87 -17.72 -6.41
N LEU A 91 -2.95 -16.94 -6.32
CA LEU A 91 -4.30 -17.49 -6.19
C LEU A 91 -4.70 -18.38 -7.37
N LYS A 92 -4.30 -18.03 -8.60
CA LYS A 92 -4.49 -18.89 -9.78
C LYS A 92 -3.77 -20.24 -9.65
N GLN A 93 -2.60 -20.27 -9.02
CA GLN A 93 -1.85 -21.52 -8.78
C GLN A 93 -2.44 -22.36 -7.65
N VAL A 94 -3.03 -21.71 -6.63
CA VAL A 94 -3.73 -22.37 -5.53
C VAL A 94 -5.00 -23.10 -6.00
N GLY A 95 -5.63 -22.61 -7.08
CA GLY A 95 -6.81 -23.23 -7.70
C GLY A 95 -8.14 -22.71 -7.12
N GLU A 96 -9.17 -22.61 -7.98
CA GLU A 96 -10.48 -21.96 -7.72
C GLU A 96 -11.15 -22.32 -6.40
N GLU A 97 -11.11 -23.59 -6.00
CA GLU A 97 -11.76 -24.05 -4.78
C GLU A 97 -11.08 -23.52 -3.51
N MET A 98 -9.77 -23.25 -3.56
CA MET A 98 -8.96 -22.92 -2.38
C MET A 98 -8.54 -21.44 -2.31
N GLN A 99 -8.70 -20.67 -3.39
CA GLN A 99 -8.21 -19.28 -3.48
C GLN A 99 -8.73 -18.39 -2.35
N LEU A 100 -10.04 -18.47 -2.08
CA LEU A 100 -10.69 -17.62 -1.09
C LEU A 100 -10.16 -17.92 0.31
N THR A 101 -10.18 -19.19 0.72
CA THR A 101 -9.68 -19.65 2.02
C THR A 101 -8.20 -19.33 2.19
N TRP A 102 -7.41 -19.49 1.12
CA TRP A 102 -5.99 -19.14 1.12
C TRP A 102 -5.76 -17.64 1.36
N ALA A 103 -6.45 -16.78 0.60
CA ALA A 103 -6.36 -15.34 0.77
C ALA A 103 -6.79 -14.91 2.18
N GLN A 104 -7.90 -15.44 2.67
CA GLN A 104 -8.40 -15.16 4.02
C GLN A 104 -7.39 -15.55 5.10
N ASN A 105 -6.77 -16.72 4.98
CA ASN A 105 -5.76 -17.17 5.95
C ASN A 105 -4.51 -16.30 5.92
N ALA A 106 -4.00 -15.95 4.73
CA ALA A 106 -2.85 -15.06 4.59
C ALA A 106 -3.12 -13.69 5.24
N ILE A 107 -4.30 -13.12 4.99
CA ILE A 107 -4.69 -11.82 5.53
C ILE A 107 -4.90 -11.89 7.04
N THR A 108 -5.67 -12.86 7.53
CA THR A 108 -5.95 -13.05 8.96
C THR A 108 -4.65 -13.22 9.76
N CYS A 109 -3.72 -14.07 9.28
CA CYS A 109 -2.42 -14.25 9.93
C CYS A 109 -1.61 -12.94 9.97
N GLY A 110 -1.58 -12.20 8.87
CA GLY A 110 -0.90 -10.92 8.78
C GLY A 110 -1.51 -9.84 9.67
N PHE A 111 -2.84 -9.74 9.69
CA PHE A 111 -3.58 -8.76 10.50
C PHE A 111 -3.49 -9.06 11.98
N ASN A 112 -3.43 -10.33 12.39
CA ASN A 112 -3.16 -10.70 13.78
C ASN A 112 -1.82 -10.12 14.26
N ALA A 113 -0.76 -10.23 13.45
CA ALA A 113 0.54 -9.66 13.78
C ALA A 113 0.53 -8.13 13.72
N LEU A 114 -0.05 -7.55 12.68
CA LEU A 114 -0.12 -6.11 12.47
C LEU A 114 -0.90 -5.40 13.59
N GLU A 115 -2.06 -5.91 13.97
CA GLU A 115 -2.90 -5.35 15.03
C GLU A 115 -2.14 -5.29 16.36
N GLN A 116 -1.32 -6.30 16.68
CA GLN A 116 -0.46 -6.31 17.87
C GLN A 116 0.65 -5.26 17.79
N ILE A 117 1.33 -5.15 16.65
CA ILE A 117 2.37 -4.13 16.43
C ILE A 117 1.78 -2.73 16.65
N LEU A 118 0.62 -2.47 16.07
CA LEU A 118 -0.04 -1.17 16.11
C LEU A 118 -0.43 -0.74 17.53
N GLN A 119 -0.64 -1.67 18.48
CA GLN A 119 -0.86 -1.29 19.89
C GLN A 119 0.32 -0.50 20.48
N SER A 120 1.53 -0.68 19.94
CA SER A 120 2.75 -0.03 20.42
C SER A 120 3.22 1.14 19.56
N THR A 121 2.80 1.20 18.29
CA THR A 121 3.29 2.20 17.33
C THR A 121 2.25 3.25 16.97
N ALA A 122 0.97 2.92 17.01
CA ALA A 122 -0.08 3.77 16.49
C ALA A 122 -0.37 4.97 17.39
N GLY A 123 -0.65 6.11 16.76
CA GLY A 123 -1.29 7.27 17.36
C GLY A 123 -2.56 7.59 16.59
N ILE A 124 -2.57 8.71 15.86
CA ILE A 124 -3.61 8.97 14.86
C ILE A 124 -3.53 7.99 13.67
N TYR A 125 -2.32 7.57 13.28
CA TYR A 125 -2.07 6.69 12.15
C TYR A 125 -1.21 5.48 12.54
N CYS A 126 -0.70 4.70 11.59
CA CYS A 126 0.09 3.50 11.86
C CYS A 126 1.31 3.75 12.77
N VAL A 127 1.97 4.90 12.61
CA VAL A 127 3.12 5.30 13.42
C VAL A 127 2.99 6.75 13.87
N GLY A 128 2.53 6.95 15.11
CA GLY A 128 2.28 8.28 15.65
C GLY A 128 1.12 9.00 14.94
N ASP A 129 1.28 10.31 14.73
CA ASP A 129 0.16 11.21 14.38
C ASP A 129 0.22 11.79 12.96
N GLU A 130 1.23 11.42 12.18
CA GLU A 130 1.39 11.84 10.78
C GLU A 130 1.21 10.64 9.84
N VAL A 131 0.72 10.89 8.61
CA VAL A 131 0.59 9.85 7.59
C VAL A 131 1.98 9.43 7.13
N THR A 132 2.20 8.12 7.00
CA THR A 132 3.47 7.52 6.62
C THR A 132 3.32 6.48 5.52
N MET A 133 4.43 5.95 5.01
CA MET A 133 4.44 4.83 4.08
C MET A 133 3.67 3.59 4.60
N ALA A 134 3.61 3.38 5.92
CA ALA A 134 2.84 2.29 6.51
C ALA A 134 1.33 2.43 6.23
N ASP A 135 0.82 3.66 6.25
CA ASP A 135 -0.58 3.97 5.98
C ASP A 135 -0.93 3.80 4.49
N LEU A 136 0.01 4.13 3.60
CA LEU A 136 -0.11 3.87 2.16
C LEU A 136 -0.20 2.37 1.85
N CYS A 137 0.44 1.51 2.66
CA CYS A 137 0.31 0.06 2.54
C CYS A 137 -0.98 -0.45 3.19
N LEU A 138 -1.42 0.15 4.31
CA LEU A 138 -2.56 -0.32 5.08
C LEU A 138 -3.87 -0.23 4.29
N VAL A 139 -4.20 0.94 3.74
CA VAL A 139 -5.49 1.18 3.06
C VAL A 139 -5.79 0.17 1.94
N PRO A 140 -4.90 -0.04 0.94
CA PRO A 140 -5.18 -1.03 -0.10
C PRO A 140 -5.23 -2.46 0.45
N GLN A 141 -4.50 -2.77 1.53
CA GLN A 141 -4.55 -4.10 2.14
C GLN A 141 -5.86 -4.34 2.90
N VAL A 142 -6.43 -3.32 3.55
CA VAL A 142 -7.77 -3.42 4.15
C VAL A 142 -8.84 -3.58 3.07
N ALA A 143 -8.73 -2.85 1.95
CA ALA A 143 -9.64 -3.05 0.81
C ALA A 143 -9.56 -4.48 0.25
N ASN A 144 -8.36 -5.10 0.19
CA ASN A 144 -8.22 -6.51 -0.15
C ASN A 144 -8.88 -7.43 0.88
N ALA A 145 -8.73 -7.14 2.18
CA ALA A 145 -9.38 -7.91 3.24
C ALA A 145 -10.92 -7.90 3.08
N GLU A 146 -11.50 -6.72 2.81
CA GLU A 146 -12.93 -6.57 2.53
C GLU A 146 -13.36 -7.33 1.26
N ARG A 147 -12.56 -7.22 0.18
CA ARG A 147 -12.79 -7.98 -1.07
C ARG A 147 -12.84 -9.49 -0.84
N PHE A 148 -11.96 -10.02 0.02
CA PHE A 148 -11.93 -11.44 0.39
C PHE A 148 -12.85 -11.78 1.58
N LYS A 149 -13.71 -10.85 2.00
CA LYS A 149 -14.71 -11.04 3.07
C LYS A 149 -14.08 -11.48 4.40
N VAL A 150 -12.89 -10.97 4.72
CA VAL A 150 -12.25 -11.18 6.02
C VAL A 150 -13.02 -10.39 7.08
N ASP A 151 -13.28 -11.01 8.22
CA ASP A 151 -13.88 -10.34 9.36
C ASP A 151 -12.87 -9.36 10.00
N LEU A 152 -13.21 -8.08 10.01
CA LEU A 152 -12.37 -7.04 10.59
C LEU A 152 -12.70 -6.72 12.05
N THR A 153 -13.72 -7.36 12.65
CA THR A 153 -14.09 -7.15 14.05
C THR A 153 -12.95 -7.43 15.04
N PRO A 154 -12.02 -8.38 14.81
CA PRO A 154 -10.88 -8.60 15.71
C PRO A 154 -9.78 -7.53 15.59
N TYR A 155 -9.90 -6.59 14.63
CA TYR A 155 -8.86 -5.62 14.27
C TYR A 155 -9.32 -4.17 14.46
N PRO A 156 -9.64 -3.74 15.69
CA PRO A 156 -10.18 -2.42 15.95
C PRO A 156 -9.21 -1.27 15.64
N THR A 157 -7.91 -1.43 15.87
CA THR A 157 -6.91 -0.38 15.59
C THR A 157 -6.72 -0.23 14.08
N ILE A 158 -6.54 -1.32 13.34
CA ILE A 158 -6.51 -1.32 11.87
C ILE A 158 -7.76 -0.63 11.31
N SER A 159 -8.94 -1.03 11.78
CA SER A 159 -10.22 -0.48 11.31
C SER A 159 -10.35 1.02 11.60
N SER A 160 -9.90 1.46 12.77
CA SER A 160 -9.93 2.88 13.18
C SER A 160 -8.97 3.74 12.37
N ILE A 161 -7.74 3.27 12.11
CA ILE A 161 -6.78 3.96 11.26
C ILE A 161 -7.31 4.04 9.82
N ASN A 162 -7.79 2.93 9.26
CA ASN A 162 -8.33 2.90 7.89
C ASN A 162 -9.46 3.92 7.69
N LYS A 163 -10.42 3.99 8.62
CA LYS A 163 -11.51 4.98 8.56
C LYS A 163 -11.01 6.42 8.55
N ARG A 164 -9.96 6.73 9.34
CA ARG A 164 -9.34 8.06 9.37
C ARG A 164 -8.58 8.38 8.08
N LEU A 165 -7.93 7.40 7.47
CA LEU A 165 -7.21 7.60 6.20
C LEU A 165 -8.18 7.82 5.04
N LEU A 166 -9.30 7.11 4.99
CA LEU A 166 -10.29 7.20 3.89
C LEU A 166 -11.01 8.55 3.80
N VAL A 167 -10.98 9.39 4.85
CA VAL A 167 -11.53 10.74 4.78
C VAL A 167 -10.57 11.77 4.18
N LEU A 168 -9.28 11.43 4.01
CA LEU A 168 -8.30 12.34 3.46
C LEU A 168 -8.42 12.38 1.93
N GLU A 169 -8.37 13.59 1.35
CA GLU A 169 -8.51 13.80 -0.09
C GLU A 169 -7.53 12.93 -0.91
N ALA A 170 -6.29 12.80 -0.44
CA ALA A 170 -5.25 12.00 -1.10
C ALA A 170 -5.66 10.52 -1.32
N PHE A 171 -6.37 9.91 -0.36
CA PHE A 171 -6.87 8.53 -0.49
C PHE A 171 -8.20 8.46 -1.25
N GLN A 172 -8.98 9.53 -1.26
CA GLN A 172 -10.23 9.60 -2.02
C GLN A 172 -9.99 9.73 -3.52
N VAL A 173 -9.07 10.60 -3.95
CA VAL A 173 -8.78 10.80 -5.39
C VAL A 173 -8.10 9.58 -6.01
N SER A 174 -7.42 8.80 -5.19
CA SER A 174 -6.75 7.58 -5.61
C SER A 174 -7.56 6.32 -5.37
N HIS A 175 -8.83 6.45 -5.00
CA HIS A 175 -9.68 5.29 -4.77
C HIS A 175 -9.83 4.48 -6.07
N PRO A 176 -9.82 3.13 -6.03
CA PRO A 176 -9.97 2.29 -7.23
C PRO A 176 -11.23 2.55 -8.05
N CYS A 177 -12.28 3.14 -7.45
CA CYS A 177 -13.52 3.52 -8.15
C CYS A 177 -13.44 4.84 -8.94
N ARG A 178 -12.32 5.57 -8.88
CA ARG A 178 -12.14 6.89 -9.49
C ARG A 178 -10.99 6.94 -10.50
N GLN A 179 -10.46 5.78 -10.87
CA GLN A 179 -9.37 5.69 -11.83
C GLN A 179 -9.91 5.66 -13.28
N PRO A 180 -9.12 6.10 -14.27
CA PRO A 180 -9.56 6.11 -15.68
C PRO A 180 -9.98 4.74 -16.21
N ASP A 181 -9.34 3.68 -15.71
CA ASP A 181 -9.54 2.28 -16.09
C ASP A 181 -10.62 1.57 -15.26
N THR A 182 -11.19 2.22 -14.23
CA THR A 182 -12.30 1.66 -13.45
C THR A 182 -13.47 1.30 -14.39
N PRO A 183 -13.95 0.03 -14.38
CA PRO A 183 -15.16 -0.36 -15.12
C PRO A 183 -16.34 0.55 -14.76
N THR A 184 -17.16 0.92 -15.74
CA THR A 184 -18.22 1.93 -15.58
C THR A 184 -19.18 1.59 -14.43
N GLU A 185 -19.48 0.31 -14.23
CA GLU A 185 -20.35 -0.22 -13.18
C GLU A 185 -19.77 -0.11 -11.76
N LEU A 186 -18.46 0.11 -11.62
CA LEU A 186 -17.76 0.27 -10.34
C LEU A 186 -17.37 1.73 -10.05
N ARG A 187 -17.72 2.69 -10.94
CA ARG A 187 -17.41 4.11 -10.73
C ARG A 187 -18.34 4.73 -9.69
N ALA A 188 -17.75 5.53 -8.80
CA ALA A 188 -18.46 6.27 -7.75
C ALA A 188 -18.87 7.68 -8.22
#